data_AF-A0A8T5G298-F1
#
_entry.id   AF-A0A8T5G298-F1
#
_cell.length_a   1.000
_cell.length_b   1.000
_cell.length_c   1.000
_cell.angle_alpha   90.00
_cell.angle_beta   90.00
_cell.angle_gamma   90.00
#
_symmetry.space_group_name_H-M   'P 1'
#
loop_
_entity.id
_entity.type
_entity.pdbx_description
1 polymer ?
#
loop_
_entity_poly.entity_id
_entity_poly.type
_entity_poly.pdbx_seq_one_letter_code
_entity_poly.pdbx_strand_id
1 'polypeptide(L)'
;MLKIFYNLHPFFEDNYKEYGVREYAKLIGISPPTASVYLKEFNNEKILNSWKERKYNFYKANRDNNLFIDLMKAYYRIKLKDLIQYISKISNFPTIILFGSLAKGEANKNSDIDLYIDSNKFEINLSKFEKILKRKIELHFKPSIKNINLKNNILNGLVLNGSNII
;
A
#
# COMPACT_ATOMS: atom_id res chain seq x y z
N MET A 1 -7.18 13.11 4.55
CA MET A 1 -7.00 12.04 3.54
C MET A 1 -8.05 12.24 2.46
N LEU A 2 -7.71 12.13 1.17
CA LEU A 2 -8.68 12.32 0.08
C LEU A 2 -9.83 11.29 0.20
N LYS A 3 -11.04 11.68 -0.21
CA LYS A 3 -12.26 10.84 -0.10
C LYS A 3 -12.10 9.49 -0.82
N ILE A 4 -11.44 9.47 -1.98
CA ILE A 4 -11.16 8.23 -2.73
C ILE A 4 -10.30 7.26 -1.92
N PHE A 5 -9.24 7.76 -1.25
CA PHE A 5 -8.40 6.95 -0.39
C PHE A 5 -9.15 6.44 0.83
N TYR A 6 -10.02 7.27 1.42
CA TYR A 6 -10.87 6.81 2.52
C TYR A 6 -11.80 5.66 2.09
N ASN A 7 -12.41 5.74 0.92
CA ASN A 7 -13.32 4.70 0.45
C ASN A 7 -12.59 3.42 -0.01
N LEU A 8 -11.39 3.53 -0.59
CA LEU A 8 -10.65 2.38 -1.12
C LEU A 8 -9.61 1.79 -0.15
N HIS A 9 -9.29 2.45 0.97
CA HIS A 9 -8.26 1.96 1.89
C HIS A 9 -8.38 0.49 2.31
N PRO A 10 -9.57 -0.10 2.51
CA PRO A 10 -9.65 -1.52 2.90
C PRO A 10 -9.03 -2.44 1.85
N PHE A 11 -9.22 -2.11 0.58
CA PHE A 11 -8.70 -2.86 -0.57
C PHE A 11 -7.22 -2.60 -0.82
N PHE A 12 -6.70 -1.43 -0.42
CA PHE A 12 -5.26 -1.14 -0.44
C PHE A 12 -4.51 -1.89 0.68
N GLU A 13 -5.10 -1.97 1.87
CA GLU A 13 -4.51 -2.66 3.02
C GLU A 13 -4.53 -4.19 2.89
N ASP A 14 -5.52 -4.75 2.20
CA ASP A 14 -5.52 -6.18 1.90
C ASP A 14 -6.09 -6.40 0.50
N ASN A 15 -5.18 -6.62 -0.47
CA ASN A 15 -5.54 -6.78 -1.88
C ASN A 15 -6.22 -8.13 -2.15
N TYR A 16 -6.18 -9.06 -1.18
CA TYR A 16 -6.82 -10.37 -1.31
C TYR A 16 -8.16 -10.45 -0.60
N LYS A 17 -8.43 -9.54 0.34
CA LYS A 17 -9.67 -9.55 1.10
C LYS A 17 -10.87 -9.18 0.24
N GLU A 18 -11.94 -9.90 0.51
CA GLU A 18 -13.24 -9.78 -0.16
C GLU A 18 -14.21 -9.14 0.82
N TYR A 19 -15.04 -8.24 0.32
CA TYR A 19 -15.98 -7.49 1.14
C TYR A 19 -17.39 -7.62 0.59
N GLY A 20 -18.31 -8.06 1.44
CA GLY A 20 -19.73 -7.86 1.19
C GLY A 20 -20.13 -6.40 1.43
N VAL A 21 -21.21 -5.94 0.78
CA VAL A 21 -21.68 -4.54 0.90
C VAL A 21 -21.88 -4.10 2.35
N ARG A 22 -22.48 -4.94 3.21
CA ARG A 22 -22.73 -4.60 4.62
C ARG A 22 -21.45 -4.60 5.46
N GLU A 23 -20.50 -5.48 5.16
CA GLU A 23 -19.20 -5.50 5.84
C GLU A 23 -18.42 -4.23 5.52
N TYR A 24 -18.32 -3.87 4.24
CA TYR A 24 -17.71 -2.63 3.80
C TYR A 24 -18.41 -1.40 4.40
N ALA A 25 -19.75 -1.36 4.40
CA ALA A 25 -20.53 -0.28 4.99
C ALA A 25 -20.19 -0.06 6.47
N LYS A 26 -20.10 -1.15 7.25
CA LYS A 26 -19.72 -1.10 8.66
C LYS A 26 -18.28 -0.61 8.85
N LEU A 27 -17.35 -1.08 8.01
CA LEU A 27 -15.94 -0.71 8.08
C LEU A 27 -15.71 0.77 7.77
N ILE A 28 -16.41 1.31 6.76
CA ILE A 28 -16.30 2.69 6.31
C ILE A 28 -17.18 3.65 7.12
N GLY A 29 -18.15 3.13 7.88
CA GLY A 29 -19.07 3.96 8.68
C GLY A 29 -20.12 4.68 7.83
N ILE A 30 -20.66 4.01 6.82
CA ILE A 30 -21.69 4.55 5.91
C ILE A 30 -22.91 3.61 5.81
N SER A 31 -24.00 4.09 5.24
CA SER A 31 -25.20 3.27 5.04
C SER A 31 -24.98 2.15 3.99
N PRO A 32 -25.63 0.98 4.10
CA PRO A 32 -25.53 -0.06 3.08
C PRO A 32 -25.91 0.39 1.65
N PRO A 33 -26.94 1.25 1.44
CA PRO A 33 -27.20 1.82 0.12
C PRO A 33 -26.03 2.65 -0.44
N THR A 34 -25.46 3.55 0.37
CA THR A 34 -24.30 4.37 -0.04
C THR A 34 -23.09 3.49 -0.36
N ALA A 35 -22.82 2.48 0.48
CA ALA A 35 -21.79 1.48 0.22
C ALA A 35 -22.01 0.76 -1.11
N SER A 36 -23.25 0.35 -1.41
CA SER A 36 -23.57 -0.31 -2.68
C SER A 36 -23.31 0.58 -3.88
N VAL A 37 -23.59 1.89 -3.78
CA VAL A 37 -23.31 2.85 -4.86
C VAL A 37 -21.80 2.95 -5.09
N TYR A 38 -21.02 3.23 -4.05
CA TYR A 38 -19.56 3.37 -4.17
C TYR A 38 -18.88 2.11 -4.71
N LEU A 39 -19.24 0.94 -4.18
CA LEU A 39 -18.66 -0.33 -4.63
C LEU A 39 -18.98 -0.61 -6.11
N LYS A 40 -20.19 -0.24 -6.56
CA LYS A 40 -20.59 -0.37 -7.97
C LYS A 40 -19.84 0.62 -8.86
N GLU A 41 -19.65 1.86 -8.42
CA GLU A 41 -18.86 2.87 -9.14
C GLU A 41 -17.41 2.38 -9.34
N PHE A 42 -16.74 1.94 -8.28
CA PHE A 42 -15.39 1.40 -8.39
C PHE A 42 -15.30 0.13 -9.25
N ASN A 43 -16.35 -0.69 -9.26
CA ASN A 43 -16.42 -1.84 -10.15
C ASN A 43 -16.61 -1.43 -11.63
N ASN A 44 -17.44 -0.42 -11.90
CA ASN A 44 -17.62 0.13 -13.24
C ASN A 44 -16.31 0.73 -13.80
N GLU A 45 -15.51 1.37 -12.94
CA GLU A 45 -14.16 1.86 -13.25
C GLU A 45 -13.11 0.75 -13.31
N LYS A 46 -13.50 -0.50 -13.08
CA LYS A 46 -12.62 -1.69 -13.03
C LYS A 46 -11.54 -1.62 -11.95
N ILE A 47 -11.67 -0.74 -10.95
CA ILE A 47 -10.79 -0.67 -9.77
C ILE A 47 -11.03 -1.88 -8.86
N LEU A 48 -12.28 -2.35 -8.78
CA LEU A 48 -12.68 -3.54 -8.04
C LEU A 48 -13.27 -4.60 -8.98
N ASN A 49 -13.02 -5.87 -8.67
CA ASN A 49 -13.74 -7.01 -9.23
C ASN A 49 -14.97 -7.30 -8.37
N SER A 50 -16.03 -7.81 -8.99
CA SER A 50 -17.26 -8.18 -8.28
C SER A 50 -17.78 -9.53 -8.75
N TRP A 51 -18.44 -10.26 -7.84
CA TRP A 51 -19.16 -11.48 -8.15
C TRP A 51 -20.32 -11.65 -7.17
N LYS A 52 -21.21 -12.59 -7.50
CA LYS A 52 -22.33 -12.97 -6.65
C LYS A 52 -22.06 -14.32 -6.02
N GLU A 53 -22.27 -14.41 -4.71
CA GLU A 53 -22.38 -15.67 -4.02
C GLU A 53 -23.76 -15.74 -3.36
N ARG A 54 -24.58 -16.69 -3.83
CA ARG A 54 -26.00 -16.78 -3.52
C ARG A 54 -26.72 -15.44 -3.83
N LYS A 55 -27.19 -14.73 -2.79
CA LYS A 55 -27.90 -13.45 -2.90
C LYS A 55 -27.03 -12.23 -2.57
N TYR A 56 -25.74 -12.43 -2.30
CA TYR A 56 -24.85 -11.37 -1.84
C TYR A 56 -23.83 -10.98 -2.92
N ASN A 57 -23.61 -9.67 -3.08
CA ASN A 57 -22.54 -9.14 -3.93
C ASN A 57 -21.26 -9.00 -3.09
N PHE A 58 -20.16 -9.49 -3.63
CA PHE A 58 -18.82 -9.35 -3.06
C PHE A 58 -17.93 -8.54 -3.99
N TYR A 59 -16.96 -7.85 -3.38
CA TYR A 59 -16.00 -7.00 -4.08
C TYR A 59 -14.60 -7.27 -3.57
N LYS A 60 -13.62 -7.16 -4.47
CA LYS A 60 -12.17 -7.34 -4.19
C LYS A 60 -11.35 -6.40 -5.05
N ALA A 61 -10.14 -6.06 -4.61
CA ALA A 61 -9.18 -5.33 -5.42
C ALA A 61 -8.99 -5.98 -6.81
N ASN A 62 -9.03 -5.17 -7.87
CA ASN A 62 -8.64 -5.61 -9.20
C ASN A 62 -7.14 -5.37 -9.40
N ARG A 63 -6.33 -6.37 -9.03
CA ARG A 63 -4.85 -6.28 -9.05
C ARG A 63 -4.25 -6.25 -10.46
N ASP A 64 -5.02 -6.65 -11.48
CA ASP A 64 -4.62 -6.58 -12.88
C ASP A 64 -4.87 -5.19 -13.50
N ASN A 65 -5.48 -4.27 -12.74
CA ASN A 65 -5.77 -2.92 -13.18
C ASN A 65 -4.69 -1.93 -12.71
N ASN A 66 -4.00 -1.28 -13.66
CA ASN A 66 -2.95 -0.31 -13.36
C ASN A 66 -3.45 0.90 -12.55
N LEU A 67 -4.68 1.38 -12.78
CA LEU A 67 -5.25 2.48 -12.00
C LEU A 67 -5.43 2.09 -10.52
N PHE A 68 -5.82 0.85 -10.23
CA PHE A 68 -5.87 0.36 -8.85
C PHE A 68 -4.47 0.41 -8.21
N ILE A 69 -3.46 -0.10 -8.90
CA ILE A 69 -2.06 -0.11 -8.43
C ILE A 69 -1.55 1.31 -8.20
N ASP A 70 -1.83 2.24 -9.11
CA ASP A 70 -1.40 3.63 -9.00
C ASP A 70 -2.08 4.37 -7.84
N LEU A 71 -3.39 4.17 -7.64
CA LEU A 71 -4.11 4.71 -6.49
C LEU A 71 -3.59 4.14 -5.17
N MET A 72 -3.28 2.84 -5.13
CA MET A 72 -2.69 2.19 -3.96
C MET A 72 -1.29 2.75 -3.64
N LYS A 73 -0.44 2.93 -4.66
CA LYS A 73 0.87 3.57 -4.52
C LYS A 73 0.75 5.01 -3.99
N ALA A 74 -0.18 5.80 -4.53
CA ALA A 74 -0.45 7.15 -4.06
C ALA A 74 -0.94 7.16 -2.60
N TYR A 75 -1.81 6.21 -2.23
CA TYR A 75 -2.24 6.00 -0.85
C TYR A 75 -1.05 5.73 0.09
N TYR A 76 -0.16 4.78 -0.25
CA TYR A 76 1.00 4.47 0.58
C TYR A 76 2.01 5.62 0.65
N ARG A 77 2.20 6.39 -0.42
CA ARG A 77 3.03 7.61 -0.37
C ARG A 77 2.56 8.57 0.72
N ILE A 78 1.25 8.78 0.83
CA ILE A 78 0.69 9.67 1.84
C ILE A 78 0.74 9.02 3.22
N LYS A 79 0.36 7.74 3.32
CA LYS A 79 0.33 7.00 4.59
C LYS A 79 1.71 6.89 5.25
N LEU A 80 2.78 6.76 4.45
CA LEU A 80 4.15 6.59 4.93
C LEU A 80 4.89 7.92 5.12
N LYS A 81 4.28 9.07 4.81
CA LYS A 81 4.95 10.38 4.78
C LYS A 81 5.79 10.67 6.04
N ASP A 82 5.21 10.45 7.23
CA ASP A 82 5.89 10.75 8.50
C ASP A 82 7.06 9.79 8.77
N LEU A 83 6.91 8.52 8.41
CA LEU A 83 8.00 7.52 8.49
C LEU A 83 9.15 7.91 7.57
N ILE A 84 8.84 8.25 6.32
CA ILE A 84 9.84 8.65 5.33
C ILE A 84 10.55 9.92 5.78
N GLN A 85 9.83 10.92 6.27
CA GLN A 85 10.45 12.14 6.80
C GLN A 85 11.37 11.85 7.99
N TYR A 86 10.99 10.93 8.88
CA TYR A 86 11.81 10.53 10.02
C TYR A 86 13.10 9.83 9.58
N ILE A 87 12.99 8.83 8.70
CA ILE A 87 14.14 8.12 8.12
C ILE A 87 15.07 9.10 7.40
N SER A 88 14.52 9.95 6.51
CA SER A 88 15.30 10.89 5.70
C SER A 88 16.13 11.85 6.55
N LYS A 89 15.59 12.35 7.67
CA LYS A 89 16.33 13.27 8.55
C LYS A 89 17.54 12.60 9.23
N ILE A 90 17.42 11.32 9.59
CA ILE A 90 18.50 10.57 10.25
C ILE A 90 19.60 10.17 9.26
N SER A 91 19.22 9.94 8.01
CA SER A 91 20.10 9.35 6.98
C SER A 91 20.61 10.34 5.94
N ASN A 92 20.52 11.65 6.21
CA ASN A 92 20.92 12.74 5.31
C ASN A 92 20.21 12.71 3.94
N PHE A 93 18.89 12.52 3.97
CA PHE A 93 17.97 12.59 2.82
C PHE A 93 18.34 11.67 1.63
N PRO A 94 18.53 10.36 1.85
CA PRO A 94 18.87 9.43 0.78
C PRO A 94 17.67 9.16 -0.12
N THR A 95 17.91 8.48 -1.24
CA THR A 95 16.82 7.89 -2.02
C THR A 95 16.16 6.77 -1.20
N ILE A 96 14.84 6.84 -1.06
CA ILE A 96 14.04 5.83 -0.35
C ILE A 96 12.97 5.29 -1.29
N ILE A 97 12.89 3.98 -1.40
CA ILE A 97 11.96 3.30 -2.31
C ILE A 97 11.14 2.28 -1.54
N LEU A 98 9.81 2.38 -1.62
CA LEU A 98 8.92 1.31 -1.20
C LEU A 98 8.88 0.24 -2.29
N PHE A 99 9.20 -0.99 -1.93
CA PHE A 99 9.15 -2.11 -2.85
C PHE A 99 8.34 -3.28 -2.26
N GLY A 100 8.41 -4.44 -2.89
CA GLY A 100 7.74 -5.64 -2.41
C GLY A 100 6.22 -5.58 -2.59
N SER A 101 5.51 -6.27 -1.70
CA SER A 101 4.08 -6.56 -1.86
C SER A 101 3.20 -5.30 -1.93
N LEU A 102 3.50 -4.29 -1.11
CA LEU A 102 2.77 -3.01 -1.05
C LEU A 102 2.96 -2.14 -2.31
N ALA A 103 4.05 -2.35 -3.06
CA ALA A 103 4.28 -1.65 -4.33
C ALA A 103 3.69 -2.41 -5.52
N LYS A 104 3.47 -3.72 -5.40
CA LYS A 104 3.03 -4.63 -6.48
C LYS A 104 1.53 -4.91 -6.51
N GLY A 105 0.80 -4.55 -5.45
CA GLY A 105 -0.60 -4.93 -5.30
C GLY A 105 -0.76 -6.37 -4.84
N GLU A 106 0.23 -6.90 -4.12
CA GLU A 106 0.25 -8.26 -3.59
C GLU A 106 0.21 -8.26 -2.05
N ALA A 107 -0.20 -7.14 -1.44
CA ALA A 107 -0.24 -6.97 0.00
C ALA A 107 -1.45 -7.69 0.59
N ASN A 108 -1.23 -8.37 1.71
CA ASN A 108 -2.29 -8.76 2.63
C ASN A 108 -2.12 -7.99 3.96
N LYS A 109 -3.06 -8.16 4.90
CA LYS A 109 -3.02 -7.48 6.20
C LYS A 109 -1.74 -7.71 7.03
N ASN A 110 -1.00 -8.80 6.77
CA ASN A 110 0.20 -9.19 7.50
C ASN A 110 1.49 -8.83 6.74
N SER A 111 1.40 -8.29 5.52
CA SER A 111 2.57 -7.91 4.74
C SER A 111 3.38 -6.80 5.41
N ASP A 112 4.69 -6.93 5.37
CA ASP A 112 5.63 -5.94 5.90
C ASP A 112 5.78 -4.74 4.96
N ILE A 113 6.30 -3.64 5.49
CA ILE A 113 6.63 -2.44 4.71
C ILE A 113 8.11 -2.53 4.33
N ASP A 114 8.38 -2.96 3.10
CA ASP A 114 9.73 -3.12 2.57
C ASP A 114 10.27 -1.80 2.00
N LEU A 115 11.29 -1.23 2.65
CA LEU A 115 11.92 0.01 2.22
C LEU A 115 13.38 -0.21 1.84
N TYR A 116 13.73 0.20 0.64
CA TYR A 116 15.12 0.39 0.24
C TYR A 116 15.58 1.79 0.61
N ILE A 117 16.78 1.90 1.17
CA ILE A 117 17.44 3.15 1.53
C ILE A 117 18.82 3.17 0.87
N ASP A 118 19.08 4.17 0.02
CA ASP A 118 20.39 4.39 -0.58
C ASP A 118 21.38 5.03 0.41
N SER A 119 21.69 4.29 1.47
CA SER A 119 22.64 4.69 2.51
C SER A 119 23.38 3.48 3.07
N ASN A 120 24.42 3.74 3.86
CA ASN A 120 24.97 2.74 4.77
C ASN A 120 23.93 2.39 5.85
N LYS A 121 24.07 1.20 6.44
CA LYS A 121 23.22 0.77 7.56
C LYS A 121 23.40 1.70 8.75
N PHE A 122 22.30 2.05 9.41
CA PHE A 122 22.27 2.82 10.64
C PHE A 122 21.23 2.25 11.61
N GLU A 123 21.33 2.63 12.88
CA GLU A 123 20.35 2.28 13.90
C GLU A 123 19.19 3.29 13.91
N ILE A 124 17.97 2.77 14.00
CA ILE A 124 16.76 3.58 14.01
C ILE A 124 15.66 2.85 14.76
N ASN A 125 14.91 3.59 15.58
CA ASN A 125 13.77 3.04 16.30
C ASN A 125 12.48 3.24 15.50
N LEU A 126 11.92 2.14 15.00
CA LEU A 126 10.71 2.13 14.17
C LEU A 126 9.43 1.76 14.94
N SER A 127 9.54 1.37 16.21
CA SER A 127 8.43 0.81 17.01
C SER A 127 7.18 1.70 17.04
N LYS A 128 7.37 3.02 17.13
CA LYS A 128 6.28 4.01 17.07
C LYS A 128 5.52 3.90 15.74
N PHE A 129 6.23 3.81 14.62
CA PHE A 129 5.65 3.75 13.29
C PHE A 129 4.99 2.41 13.03
N GLU A 130 5.62 1.30 13.43
CA GLU A 130 5.01 -0.03 13.32
C GLU A 130 3.69 -0.12 14.08
N LYS A 131 3.61 0.47 15.27
CA LYS A 131 2.37 0.54 16.06
C LYS A 131 1.27 1.35 15.36
N ILE A 132 1.63 2.50 14.76
CA ILE A 132 0.68 3.37 14.05
C ILE A 132 0.21 2.73 12.75
N LEU A 133 1.14 2.16 11.97
CA LEU A 133 0.89 1.57 10.66
C LEU A 133 0.31 0.16 10.75
N LYS A 134 0.44 -0.48 11.92
CA LYS A 134 0.02 -1.86 12.21
C LYS A 134 0.67 -2.88 11.27
N ARG A 135 1.92 -2.64 10.88
CA ARG A 135 2.76 -3.48 10.02
C ARG A 135 4.19 -3.38 10.51
N LYS A 136 4.97 -4.45 10.34
CA LYS A 136 6.43 -4.34 10.57
C LYS A 136 7.06 -3.54 9.44
N ILE A 137 8.22 -2.98 9.69
CA ILE A 137 9.00 -2.23 8.70
C ILE A 137 10.33 -2.92 8.50
N GLU A 138 10.61 -3.33 7.27
CA GLU A 138 11.88 -3.95 6.89
C GLU A 138 12.73 -2.97 6.08
N LEU A 139 13.95 -2.71 6.55
CA LEU A 139 14.89 -1.79 5.91
C LEU A 139 15.99 -2.54 5.17
N HIS A 140 16.15 -2.23 3.89
CA HIS A 140 17.21 -2.74 3.02
C HIS A 140 18.14 -1.60 2.62
N PHE A 141 19.45 -1.80 2.75
CA PHE A 141 20.47 -0.78 2.53
C PHE A 141 21.30 -1.10 1.29
N LYS A 142 21.90 -0.09 0.66
CA LYS A 142 22.74 -0.25 -0.56
C LYS A 142 23.70 -1.46 -0.52
N PRO A 143 24.45 -1.71 0.57
CA PRO A 143 25.41 -2.83 0.60
C PRO A 143 24.78 -4.23 0.59
N SER A 144 23.46 -4.36 0.82
CA SER A 144 22.78 -5.66 0.90
C SER A 144 22.24 -6.16 -0.44
N ILE A 145 22.33 -5.39 -1.53
CA ILE A 145 21.81 -5.78 -2.85
C ILE A 145 22.86 -6.59 -3.62
N LYS A 146 23.01 -7.87 -3.26
CA LYS A 146 23.72 -8.87 -4.09
C LYS A 146 22.78 -9.69 -4.97
N ASN A 147 21.49 -9.71 -4.64
CA ASN A 147 20.49 -10.54 -5.29
C ASN A 147 19.80 -9.78 -6.44
N ILE A 148 19.83 -10.34 -7.65
CA ILE A 148 19.24 -9.75 -8.86
C ILE A 148 17.72 -9.56 -8.75
N ASN A 149 17.01 -10.52 -8.14
CA ASN A 149 15.56 -10.44 -7.97
C ASN A 149 15.19 -9.31 -7.00
N LEU A 150 15.96 -9.16 -5.92
CA LEU A 150 15.78 -8.05 -4.98
C LEU A 150 16.03 -6.70 -5.68
N LYS A 151 17.10 -6.60 -6.48
CA LYS A 151 17.39 -5.40 -7.27
C LYS A 151 16.23 -5.05 -8.20
N ASN A 152 15.68 -6.02 -8.92
CA ASN A 152 14.54 -5.81 -9.82
C ASN A 152 13.29 -5.38 -9.06
N ASN A 153 13.03 -5.94 -7.87
CA ASN A 153 11.90 -5.52 -7.04
C ASN A 153 12.05 -4.07 -6.59
N ILE A 154 13.26 -3.64 -6.21
CA ILE A 154 13.56 -2.27 -5.80
C ILE A 154 13.41 -1.30 -6.98
N LEU A 155 13.98 -1.63 -8.15
CA LEU A 155 13.92 -0.78 -9.34
C LEU A 155 12.49 -0.55 -9.85
N ASN A 156 11.60 -1.52 -9.67
CA ASN A 156 10.17 -1.39 -10.01
C ASN A 156 9.32 -0.81 -8.86
N GLY A 157 9.95 -0.41 -7.76
CA GLY A 157 9.29 0.14 -6.58
C GLY A 157 8.80 1.58 -6.76
N LEU A 158 8.19 2.10 -5.69
CA LEU A 158 7.71 3.47 -5.59
C LEU A 158 8.75 4.35 -4.88
N VAL A 159 9.32 5.33 -5.58
CA VAL A 159 10.24 6.31 -5.00
C VAL A 159 9.51 7.24 -4.04
N LEU A 160 9.81 7.14 -2.75
CA LEU A 160 9.18 7.93 -1.69
C LEU A 160 9.97 9.19 -1.31
N ASN A 161 11.30 9.17 -1.46
CA ASN A 161 12.18 10.32 -1.24
C ASN A 161 13.36 10.28 -2.22
N GLY A 162 13.92 11.45 -2.56
CA GLY A 162 15.07 11.57 -3.46
C GLY A 162 14.74 11.37 -4.93
N SER A 163 15.73 10.98 -5.73
CA SER A 163 15.61 10.74 -7.17
C SER A 163 16.15 9.35 -7.54
N ASN A 164 15.66 8.78 -8.64
CA ASN A 164 16.11 7.48 -9.16
C ASN A 164 17.53 7.62 -9.73
N ILE A 165 18.53 7.47 -8.87
CA ILE A 165 19.92 7.27 -9.25
C ILE A 165 20.38 6.05 -8.45
N ILE A 166 20.05 4.85 -8.92
CA ILE A 166 20.55 3.57 -8.38
C ILE A 166 21.60 3.02 -9.34
#